data_AF-A0A1R2BQU3-F1
#
_entry.id   AF-A0A1R2BQU3-F1
#
_cell.length_a   1.000
_cell.length_b   1.000
_cell.length_c   1.000
_cell.angle_alpha   90.00
_cell.angle_beta   90.00
_cell.angle_gamma   90.00
#
_symmetry.space_group_name_H-M   'P 1'
#
loop_
_entity.id
_entity.type
_entity.pdbx_description
1 polymer ?
#
loop_
_entity_poly.entity_id
_entity_poly.type
_entity_poly.pdbx_seq_one_letter_code
_entity_poly.pdbx_strand_id
1 'polypeptide(L)'
;MLKKVLNLRPIVERKLGQKTPTYKFFNKNVFLVRSGKERPENTVCFTAPPELTKPELNQIFTKLYNLDVKKVNTWNKQGKIIRGTNGSYHRKKDLKRVILELNTTVPTDLQSFN
;
A
#
# COMPACT_ATOMS: atom_id res chain seq x y z
N MET A 1 54.02 15.85 10.49
CA MET A 1 53.22 16.76 9.64
C MET A 1 52.57 16.00 8.47
N LEU A 2 51.62 15.08 8.71
CA LEU A 2 51.01 14.28 7.60
C LEU A 2 49.50 14.04 7.74
N LYS A 3 48.83 14.65 8.73
CA LYS A 3 47.39 14.47 8.96
C LYS A 3 46.49 15.53 8.30
N LYS A 4 47.03 16.44 7.48
CA LYS A 4 46.29 17.60 6.92
C LYS A 4 45.85 17.47 5.46
N VAL A 5 46.05 16.33 4.79
CA VAL A 5 45.88 16.24 3.31
C VAL A 5 44.59 15.55 2.86
N LEU A 6 43.80 14.94 3.76
CA LEU A 6 42.61 14.21 3.35
C LEU A 6 41.35 14.77 4.04
N ASN A 7 40.66 15.67 3.35
CA ASN A 7 39.28 16.07 3.63
C ASN A 7 38.33 14.88 3.35
N LEU A 8 38.49 13.78 4.09
CA LEU A 8 37.55 12.67 4.04
C LEU A 8 36.27 13.13 4.72
N ARG A 9 35.15 13.08 3.99
CA ARG A 9 33.81 13.24 4.58
C ARG A 9 33.71 12.27 5.77
N PRO A 10 33.09 12.67 6.90
CA PRO A 10 32.91 11.76 8.01
C PRO A 10 32.26 10.48 7.48
N ILE A 11 32.90 9.33 7.71
CA ILE A 11 32.36 8.02 7.37
C ILE A 11 31.10 7.89 8.22
N VAL A 12 29.93 8.09 7.62
CA VAL A 12 28.66 7.82 8.28
C VAL A 12 28.65 6.33 8.56
N GLU A 13 28.83 5.96 9.83
CA GLU A 13 28.70 4.59 10.27
C GLU A 13 27.31 4.09 9.86
N ARG A 14 27.25 3.15 8.91
CA ARG A 14 26.00 2.46 8.61
C ARG A 14 25.54 1.82 9.91
N LYS A 15 24.35 2.19 10.40
CA LYS A 15 23.69 1.48 11.50
C LYS A 15 23.40 0.04 11.05
N LEU A 16 24.38 -0.85 11.21
CA LEU A 16 24.25 -2.28 10.98
C LEU A 16 23.22 -2.82 11.97
N GLY A 17 22.17 -3.46 11.46
CA GLY A 17 21.24 -4.22 12.31
C GLY A 17 20.08 -3.43 12.92
N GLN A 18 19.44 -2.52 12.17
CA GLN A 18 18.09 -2.10 12.56
C GLN A 18 17.18 -3.34 12.60
N LYS A 19 16.71 -3.70 13.80
CA LYS A 19 15.77 -4.81 13.99
C LYS A 19 14.52 -4.55 13.17
N THR A 20 14.06 -5.55 12.42
CA THR A 20 12.81 -5.46 11.69
C THR A 20 11.65 -5.36 12.68
N PRO A 21 10.69 -4.43 12.47
CA PRO A 21 9.56 -4.31 13.36
C PRO A 21 8.71 -5.59 13.28
N THR A 22 8.38 -6.16 14.43
CA THR A 22 7.48 -7.32 14.55
C THR A 22 6.15 -6.84 15.12
N TYR A 23 5.06 -7.07 14.39
CA TYR A 23 3.72 -6.68 14.81
C TYR A 23 3.04 -7.85 15.51
N LYS A 24 2.79 -7.72 16.82
CA LYS A 24 1.98 -8.71 17.57
C LYS A 24 0.51 -8.62 17.20
N PHE A 25 0.02 -7.39 16.98
CA PHE A 25 -1.34 -7.11 16.54
C PHE A 25 -1.31 -6.17 15.34
N PHE A 26 -2.14 -6.46 14.34
CA PHE A 26 -2.27 -5.68 13.12
C PHE A 26 -3.68 -5.10 13.04
N ASN A 27 -3.80 -3.77 13.06
CA ASN A 27 -5.07 -3.05 13.17
C ASN A 27 -5.38 -2.18 11.93
N LYS A 28 -4.75 -2.46 10.79
CA LYS A 28 -4.95 -1.70 9.56
C LYS A 28 -5.93 -2.43 8.65
N ASN A 29 -7.09 -1.81 8.42
CA ASN A 29 -8.16 -2.43 7.64
C ASN A 29 -7.90 -2.28 6.14
N VAL A 30 -8.20 -3.34 5.38
CA VAL A 30 -8.19 -3.34 3.92
C VAL A 30 -9.58 -3.72 3.45
N PHE A 31 -10.14 -2.98 2.49
CA PHE A 31 -11.49 -3.19 2.00
C PHE A 31 -11.47 -3.60 0.54
N LEU A 32 -12.23 -4.63 0.19
CA LEU A 32 -12.50 -5.00 -1.19
C LEU A 32 -13.35 -3.90 -1.85
N VAL A 33 -12.99 -3.49 -3.06
CA VAL A 33 -13.74 -2.47 -3.81
C VAL A 33 -13.94 -2.93 -5.24
N ARG A 34 -15.20 -3.02 -5.65
CA ARG A 34 -15.58 -3.25 -7.04
C ARG A 34 -15.11 -2.09 -7.92
N SER A 35 -14.50 -2.43 -9.04
CA SER A 35 -14.05 -1.52 -10.08
C SER A 35 -15.25 -1.16 -10.97
N GLY A 36 -15.34 0.11 -11.39
CA GLY A 36 -16.27 0.52 -12.44
C GLY A 36 -15.75 0.27 -13.86
N LYS A 37 -14.55 -0.32 -13.98
CA LYS A 37 -13.93 -0.70 -15.25
C LYS A 37 -13.78 -2.21 -15.29
N GLU A 38 -13.92 -2.77 -16.48
CA GLU A 38 -13.57 -4.16 -16.77
C GLU A 38 -12.09 -4.41 -16.45
N ARG A 39 -11.83 -5.60 -15.92
CA ARG A 39 -10.55 -6.02 -15.39
C ARG A 39 -10.29 -7.45 -15.84
N PRO A 40 -9.01 -7.86 -15.96
CA PRO A 40 -8.70 -9.25 -16.23
C PRO A 40 -9.25 -10.16 -15.11
N GLU A 41 -9.66 -11.37 -15.48
CA GLU A 41 -10.37 -12.32 -14.62
C GLU A 41 -9.61 -12.67 -13.33
N ASN A 42 -8.29 -12.50 -13.30
CA ASN A 42 -7.45 -12.85 -12.16
C ASN A 42 -7.12 -11.62 -11.29
N THR A 43 -7.87 -10.53 -11.41
CA THR A 43 -7.53 -9.27 -10.73
C THR A 43 -8.61 -8.75 -9.81
N VAL A 44 -8.17 -8.23 -8.66
CA VAL A 44 -9.04 -7.72 -7.61
C VAL A 44 -8.58 -6.36 -7.12
N CYS A 45 -9.52 -5.47 -6.83
CA CYS A 45 -9.23 -4.13 -6.35
C CYS A 45 -9.53 -3.99 -4.86
N PHE A 46 -8.62 -3.38 -4.12
CA PHE A 46 -8.79 -3.05 -2.70
C PHE A 46 -8.48 -1.57 -2.42
N THR A 47 -9.01 -1.07 -1.30
CA THR A 47 -8.57 0.17 -0.66
C THR A 47 -7.89 -0.13 0.66
N ALA A 48 -6.76 0.53 0.88
CA ALA A 48 -5.91 0.38 2.05
C ALA A 48 -5.48 1.75 2.60
N PRO A 49 -4.99 1.82 3.85
CA PRO A 49 -4.32 2.99 4.39
C PRO A 49 -3.09 3.40 3.56
N PRO A 50 -2.82 4.71 3.39
CA PRO A 50 -1.69 5.21 2.61
C PRO A 50 -0.31 4.78 3.15
N GLU A 51 -0.21 4.46 4.43
CA GLU A 51 1.01 4.04 5.09
C GLU A 51 1.48 2.63 4.66
N LEU A 52 0.57 1.75 4.23
CA LEU A 52 0.91 0.35 3.98
C LEU A 52 1.76 0.18 2.73
N THR A 53 2.93 -0.42 2.86
CA THR A 53 3.85 -0.66 1.75
C THR A 53 3.43 -1.88 0.93
N LYS A 54 3.93 -1.99 -0.31
CA LYS A 54 3.70 -3.17 -1.17
C LYS A 54 4.08 -4.51 -0.51
N PRO A 55 5.26 -4.66 0.12
CA PRO A 55 5.61 -5.93 0.77
C PRO A 55 4.72 -6.25 1.97
N GLU A 56 4.31 -5.25 2.76
CA GLU A 56 3.35 -5.45 3.86
C GLU A 56 1.99 -5.92 3.33
N LEU A 57 1.48 -5.29 2.26
CA LEU A 57 0.25 -5.72 1.61
C LEU A 57 0.34 -7.17 1.10
N ASN A 58 1.46 -7.54 0.47
CA ASN A 58 1.68 -8.91 0.03
C ASN A 58 1.63 -9.89 1.21
N GLN A 59 2.31 -9.57 2.32
CA GLN A 59 2.27 -10.39 3.52
C GLN A 59 0.88 -10.49 4.13
N ILE A 60 0.08 -9.42 4.12
CA ILE A 60 -1.30 -9.44 4.61
C ILE A 60 -2.15 -10.38 3.76
N PHE A 61 -2.13 -10.23 2.44
CA PHE A 61 -2.95 -11.08 1.56
C PHE A 61 -2.54 -12.54 1.59
N THR A 62 -1.23 -12.83 1.61
CA THR A 62 -0.74 -14.21 1.66
C THR A 62 -0.90 -14.83 3.04
N LYS A 63 -0.59 -14.14 4.14
CA LYS A 63 -0.61 -14.76 5.48
C LYS A 63 -1.98 -14.72 6.16
N LEU A 64 -2.74 -13.63 6.00
CA LEU A 64 -4.01 -13.46 6.69
C LEU A 64 -5.17 -14.13 5.93
N TYR A 65 -5.15 -14.01 4.60
CA TYR A 65 -6.22 -14.49 3.72
C TYR A 65 -5.84 -15.72 2.89
N ASN A 66 -4.60 -16.18 2.99
CA ASN A 66 -4.08 -17.33 2.25
C ASN A 66 -4.28 -17.24 0.73
N LEU A 67 -4.16 -16.04 0.17
CA LEU A 67 -4.31 -15.79 -1.26
C LEU A 67 -3.00 -16.06 -2.01
N ASP A 68 -3.11 -16.72 -3.16
CA ASP A 68 -1.98 -16.95 -4.07
C ASP A 68 -1.72 -15.72 -4.95
N VAL A 69 -0.93 -14.79 -4.40
CA VAL A 69 -0.65 -13.49 -5.00
C VAL A 69 0.48 -13.58 -6.01
N LYS A 70 0.18 -13.28 -7.26
CA LYS A 70 1.17 -13.14 -8.33
C LYS A 70 1.89 -11.80 -8.27
N LYS A 71 1.13 -10.71 -8.11
CA LYS A 71 1.66 -9.35 -8.16
C LYS A 71 0.77 -8.36 -7.42
N VAL A 72 1.40 -7.38 -6.77
CA VAL A 72 0.72 -6.29 -6.06
C VAL A 72 1.09 -4.95 -6.68
N ASN A 73 0.10 -4.28 -7.28
CA ASN A 73 0.23 -2.92 -7.81
C ASN A 73 -0.49 -1.94 -6.90
N THR A 74 0.14 -0.82 -6.56
CA THR A 74 -0.44 0.16 -5.63
C THR A 74 -0.19 1.58 -6.07
N TRP A 75 -1.14 2.48 -5.78
CA TRP A 75 -0.94 3.92 -5.93
C TRP A 75 -1.66 4.68 -4.80
N ASN A 76 -1.11 5.84 -4.45
CA ASN A 76 -1.71 6.73 -3.46
C ASN A 76 -2.74 7.63 -4.14
N LYS A 77 -3.97 7.63 -3.62
CA LYS A 77 -5.05 8.52 -4.05
C LYS A 77 -5.26 9.60 -3.01
N GLN A 78 -5.03 10.85 -3.42
CA GLN A 78 -5.35 12.01 -2.60
C GLN A 78 -6.87 12.17 -2.48
N GLY A 79 -7.32 12.51 -1.27
CA GLY A 79 -8.70 12.82 -0.99
C GLY A 79 -9.12 14.13 -1.65
N LYS A 80 -10.34 14.13 -2.22
CA LYS A 80 -10.93 15.32 -2.83
C LYS A 80 -11.20 16.39 -1.77
N ILE A 81 -10.93 17.65 -2.10
CA ILE A 81 -11.38 18.81 -1.33
C ILE A 81 -12.83 19.11 -1.71
N ILE A 82 -13.71 19.18 -0.73
CA ILE A 82 -15.15 19.36 -0.90
C ILE A 82 -15.58 20.59 -0.12
N ARG A 83 -16.48 21.37 -0.72
CA ARG A 83 -17.13 22.50 -0.06
C ARG A 83 -18.33 21.98 0.73
N GLY A 84 -18.35 22.27 2.03
CA GLY A 84 -19.48 22.01 2.91
C GLY A 84 -20.60 23.03 2.71
N THR A 85 -21.78 22.72 3.22
CA THR A 85 -22.98 23.57 3.12
C THR A 85 -22.79 24.94 3.77
N ASN A 86 -21.96 25.02 4.82
CA ASN A 86 -21.57 26.26 5.50
C ASN A 86 -20.49 27.07 4.74
N GLY A 87 -20.13 26.68 3.52
CA GLY A 87 -19.09 27.33 2.72
C GLY A 87 -17.66 26.94 3.07
N SER A 88 -17.42 26.18 4.15
CA SER A 88 -16.09 25.69 4.53
C SER A 88 -15.57 24.61 3.58
N TYR A 89 -14.26 24.50 3.42
CA TYR A 89 -13.64 23.41 2.66
C TYR A 89 -13.11 22.33 3.60
N HIS A 90 -13.41 21.08 3.31
CA HIS A 90 -12.84 19.93 4.00
C HIS A 90 -12.29 18.92 3.00
N ARG A 91 -11.20 18.24 3.38
CA ARG A 91 -10.56 17.22 2.55
C ARG A 91 -11.01 15.84 2.98
N LYS A 92 -11.41 14.99 2.02
CA LYS A 92 -11.63 13.57 2.28
C LYS A 92 -10.32 12.88 2.69
N LYS A 93 -10.43 11.76 3.41
CA LYS A 93 -9.27 10.96 3.79
C LYS A 93 -8.52 10.45 2.54
N ASP A 94 -7.20 10.52 2.60
CA ASP A 94 -6.32 9.94 1.59
C ASP A 94 -6.34 8.40 1.70
N LEU A 95 -6.37 7.73 0.56
CA LEU A 95 -6.48 6.27 0.49
C LEU A 95 -5.44 5.71 -0.47
N LYS A 96 -4.93 4.51 -0.18
CA LYS A 96 -4.16 3.72 -1.13
C LYS A 96 -5.10 2.81 -1.90
N ARG A 97 -4.93 2.77 -3.20
CA ARG A 97 -5.60 1.79 -4.06
C ARG A 97 -4.62 0.67 -4.36
N VAL A 98 -5.13 -0.54 -4.33
CA VAL A 98 -4.36 -1.76 -4.55
C VAL A 98 -5.06 -2.56 -5.65
N ILE A 99 -4.31 -2.95 -6.67
CA ILE A 99 -4.72 -3.97 -7.64
C ILE A 99 -3.88 -5.19 -7.33
N LEU A 100 -4.55 -6.27 -6.99
CA LEU A 100 -3.98 -7.57 -6.74
C LEU A 100 -4.15 -8.41 -8.02
N GLU A 101 -3.06 -8.97 -8.52
CA GLU A 101 -3.10 -10.02 -9.54
C GLU A 101 -2.89 -11.35 -8.82
N LEU A 102 -3.85 -12.26 -8.97
CA LEU A 102 -3.83 -13.61 -8.42
C LEU A 102 -3.42 -14.61 -9.51
N ASN A 103 -2.98 -15.79 -9.10
CA ASN A 103 -2.85 -16.91 -10.03
C ASN A 103 -4.19 -17.61 -10.29
N THR A 104 -5.14 -17.45 -9.38
CA THR A 104 -6.50 -18.00 -9.47
C THR A 104 -7.47 -17.04 -10.13
N THR A 105 -8.49 -17.61 -10.78
CA THR A 105 -9.61 -16.87 -11.35
C THR A 105 -10.51 -16.31 -10.26
N VAL A 106 -10.99 -15.09 -10.44
CA VAL A 106 -11.83 -14.38 -9.47
C VAL A 106 -13.25 -14.24 -10.02
N PRO A 107 -14.30 -14.51 -9.22
CA PRO A 107 -15.68 -14.25 -9.62
C PRO A 107 -15.92 -12.79 -10.04
N THR A 108 -16.67 -12.59 -11.12
CA THR A 108 -16.98 -11.27 -11.69
C THR A 108 -17.67 -10.33 -10.69
N ASP A 109 -18.53 -10.88 -9.81
CA ASP A 109 -19.26 -10.13 -8.78
C ASP A 109 -18.36 -9.42 -7.75
N LEU A 110 -17.11 -9.86 -7.64
CA LEU A 110 -16.10 -9.25 -6.76
C LEU A 110 -15.27 -8.20 -7.51
N GLN A 111 -15.27 -8.24 -8.85
CA GLN A 111 -14.48 -7.35 -9.69
C GLN A 111 -15.25 -6.10 -10.09
N SER A 112 -16.51 -6.24 -10.50
CA SER A 112 -17.34 -5.15 -11.03
C SER A 112 -18.69 -5.02 -10.33
N PHE A 113 -19.30 -3.85 -10.47
CA PHE A 113 -20.74 -3.70 -10.25
C PHE A 113 -21.40 -4.18 -11.55
N ASN A 114 -21.90 -5.42 -11.56
CA ASN A 114 -22.74 -5.91 -12.67
C ASN A 114 -23.96 -5.02 -12.86
#